data_AF-A0A3D6DK72-F1
#
_entry.id   AF-A0A3D6DK72-F1
#
_cell.length_a   1.000
_cell.length_b   1.000
_cell.length_c   1.000
_cell.angle_alpha   90.00
_cell.angle_beta   90.00
_cell.angle_gamma   90.00
#
_symmetry.space_group_name_H-M   'P 1'
#
loop_
_entity.id
_entity.type
_entity.pdbx_description
1 polymer ?
#
loop_
_entity_poly.entity_id
_entity_poly.type
_entity_poly.pdbx_seq_one_letter_code
_entity_poly.pdbx_strand_id
1 'polypeptide(L)' 'AGLPIIDTLNNLIASGDQIIKIQAVLSGSLNFVFNNFKKGVKFHDVVLEAQQQGYTEPDPKIDLSGIDVA' A
#
# COMPACT_ATOMS: atom_id res chain seq x y z
N ALA A 1 -5.78 -7.93 -4.73
CA ALA A 1 -6.96 -7.09 -4.41
C ALA A 1 -8.21 -7.97 -4.41
N GLY A 2 -9.18 -7.73 -3.52
CA GLY A 2 -10.37 -8.59 -3.41
C GLY A 2 -11.21 -8.39 -2.15
N LEU A 3 -10.81 -7.49 -1.26
CA LEU A 3 -11.63 -7.10 -0.10
C LEU A 3 -12.77 -6.18 -0.58
N PRO A 4 -14.01 -6.38 -0.10
CA PRO A 4 -15.18 -5.62 -0.53
C PRO A 4 -15.25 -4.23 0.15
N ILE A 5 -14.16 -3.45 0.08
CA ILE A 5 -14.05 -2.17 0.78
C ILE A 5 -15.08 -1.16 0.23
N ILE A 6 -15.21 -1.07 -1.09
CA ILE A 6 -16.12 -0.12 -1.74
C ILE A 6 -17.58 -0.45 -1.41
N ASP A 7 -17.99 -1.71 -1.57
CA ASP A 7 -19.37 -2.13 -1.27
C ASP A 7 -19.72 -1.94 0.20
N THR A 8 -18.77 -2.21 1.11
CA THR A 8 -18.96 -1.99 2.54
C THR A 8 -19.18 -0.51 2.85
N LEU A 9 -18.33 0.37 2.30
CA LEU A 9 -18.48 1.82 2.48
C LEU A 9 -19.80 2.34 1.91
N ASN A 10 -20.20 1.86 0.72
CA ASN A 10 -21.47 2.23 0.10
C ASN A 10 -22.67 1.82 0.96
N ASN A 11 -22.65 0.61 1.52
CA ASN A 11 -23.73 0.13 2.39
C ASN A 11 -23.86 0.94 3.68
N LEU A 12 -22.74 1.32 4.31
CA LEU A 12 -22.74 2.16 5.51
C LEU A 12 -23.33 3.56 5.23
N ILE A 13 -22.94 4.16 4.11
CA ILE A 13 -23.49 5.46 3.69
C ILE A 13 -24.99 5.34 3.40
N ALA A 14 -25.40 4.27 2.72
CA ALA A 14 -26.82 4.03 2.41
C ALA A 14 -27.68 3.79 3.65
N SER A 15 -27.13 3.22 4.74
CA SER A 15 -27.82 3.07 6.02
C SER A 15 -27.88 4.35 6.86
N GLY A 16 -27.25 5.43 6.40
CA GLY A 16 -27.24 6.74 7.07
C GLY A 16 -26.03 6.98 7.97
N ASP A 17 -25.03 6.10 7.97
CA ASP A 17 -23.78 6.35 8.70
C ASP A 17 -22.96 7.44 8.01
N GLN A 18 -22.22 8.18 8.83
CA GLN A 18 -21.27 9.19 8.36
C GLN A 18 -19.84 8.70 8.57
N ILE A 19 -19.11 8.50 7.47
CA ILE A 19 -17.69 8.18 7.50
C ILE A 19 -16.91 9.45 7.87
N ILE A 20 -16.30 9.47 9.05
CA ILE A 20 -15.54 10.63 9.55
C ILE A 20 -14.09 10.60 9.04
N LYS A 21 -13.50 9.42 8.88
CA LYS A 21 -12.11 9.27 8.45
C LYS A 21 -11.83 7.87 7.89
N ILE A 22 -10.99 7.80 6.86
CA ILE A 22 -10.42 6.55 6.34
C ILE A 22 -8.89 6.66 6.43
N GLN A 23 -8.24 5.59 6.90
CA GLN A 23 -6.78 5.42 6.84
C GLN A 23 -6.50 4.05 6.25
N ALA A 24 -5.68 4.00 5.20
CA ALA A 24 -5.38 2.77 4.51
C ALA A 24 -3.95 2.77 3.98
N VAL A 25 -3.39 1.57 3.85
CA VAL A 25 -2.17 1.32 3.07
C VAL A 25 -2.62 0.68 1.76
N LEU A 26 -2.51 1.43 0.66
CA LEU A 26 -3.09 1.03 -0.63
C LEU A 26 -2.06 0.45 -1.61
N SER A 27 -0.76 0.60 -1.33
CA SER A 27 0.30 -0.01 -2.15
C SER A 27 0.85 -1.27 -1.48
N GLY A 28 0.78 -2.39 -2.21
CA GLY A 28 1.37 -3.66 -1.78
C GLY A 28 2.90 -3.58 -1.69
N SER A 29 3.53 -2.92 -2.67
CA SER A 29 4.98 -2.69 -2.76
C SER A 29 5.48 -1.89 -1.56
N LEU A 30 4.83 -0.76 -1.25
CA LEU A 30 5.18 0.06 -0.10
C LEU A 30 4.92 -0.68 1.21
N ASN A 31 3.80 -1.41 1.32
CA ASN A 31 3.51 -2.23 2.49
C ASN A 31 4.63 -3.26 2.74
N PHE A 32 5.11 -3.93 1.70
CA PHE A 32 6.23 -4.87 1.83
C PHE A 32 7.50 -4.16 2.30
N VAL A 33 7.88 -3.06 1.65
CA VAL A 33 9.12 -2.33 1.98
C VAL A 33 9.08 -1.82 3.42
N PHE A 34 7.99 -1.20 3.87
CA PHE A 34 7.90 -0.66 5.23
C PHE A 34 7.79 -1.74 6.31
N ASN A 35 7.16 -2.88 6.03
CA ASN A 35 7.10 -3.98 6.99
C ASN A 35 8.46 -4.69 7.17
N ASN A 36 9.30 -4.69 6.13
CA ASN A 36 10.62 -5.32 6.16
C ASN A 36 11.75 -4.36 6.51
N PHE A 37 11.53 -3.04 6.42
CA PHE A 37 12.50 -2.04 6.82
C PHE A 37 12.67 -2.00 8.34
N LYS A 38 13.84 -2.45 8.81
CA LYS A 38 14.20 -2.52 10.24
C LYS A 38 15.50 -1.78 10.52
N LYS A 39 15.69 -1.39 11.78
CA LYS A 39 16.90 -0.71 12.24
C LYS A 39 18.13 -1.57 11.93
N GLY A 40 19.13 -0.98 11.28
CA GLY A 40 20.37 -1.66 10.88
C GLY A 40 20.37 -2.21 9.44
N VAL A 41 19.24 -2.16 8.75
CA VAL A 41 19.14 -2.52 7.31
C VAL A 41 19.09 -1.23 6.48
N LYS A 42 19.78 -1.18 5.34
CA LYS A 42 19.66 -0.03 4.44
C LYS A 42 18.34 -0.13 3.68
N PHE A 43 17.68 1.00 3.52
CA PHE A 43 16.43 1.08 2.75
C PHE A 43 16.60 0.55 1.31
N HIS A 44 17.74 0.85 0.67
CA HIS A 44 18.09 0.32 -0.65
C HIS A 44 18.03 -1.20 -0.72
N ASP A 45 18.55 -1.89 0.29
CA ASP A 45 18.64 -3.36 0.29
C ASP A 45 17.24 -3.98 0.33
N VAL A 46 16.33 -3.38 1.11
CA VAL A 46 14.93 -3.82 1.21
C VAL A 46 14.16 -3.57 -0.09
N VAL A 47 14.39 -2.43 -0.75
CA VAL A 47 13.78 -2.13 -2.06
C VAL A 47 14.30 -3.09 -3.12
N LEU A 48 15.59 -3.40 -3.11
CA LEU A 48 16.20 -4.36 -4.03
C LEU A 48 15.62 -5.77 -3.81
N GLU A 49 15.44 -6.18 -2.56
CA GLU A 49 14.81 -7.45 -2.22
C GLU A 49 13.34 -7.49 -2.68
N ALA A 50 12.59 -6.40 -2.48
CA ALA A 50 11.22 -6.27 -2.98
C ALA A 50 11.16 -6.41 -4.52
N GLN A 51 12.11 -5.79 -5.23
CA GLN A 51 12.23 -5.89 -6.69
C GLN A 51 12.57 -7.33 -7.14
N GLN A 52 13.51 -7.99 -6.47
CA GLN A 52 13.90 -9.37 -6.77
C GLN A 52 12.75 -10.36 -6.55
N GLN A 53 11.90 -10.10 -5.57
CA GLN A 53 10.71 -10.92 -5.27
C GLN A 53 9.50 -10.55 -6.15
N GLY A 54 9.63 -9.55 -7.04
CA GLY A 54 8.56 -9.11 -7.93
C GLY A 54 7.44 -8.34 -7.22
N TYR A 55 7.72 -7.76 -6.05
CA TYR A 55 6.78 -6.89 -5.34
C TYR A 55 6.77 -5.45 -5.85
N THR A 56 7.79 -5.03 -6.60
CA THR A 56 7.84 -3.71 -7.23
C THR A 56 7.75 -3.82 -8.74
N GLU A 57 7.42 -2.71 -9.38
CA GLU A 57 7.61 -2.53 -10.82
C GLU A 57 9.10 -2.62 -11.21
N PRO A 58 9.42 -2.82 -12.51
CA PRO A 58 10.80 -2.87 -13.00
C PRO A 58 11.63 -1.62 -12.63
N ASP A 59 10.98 -0.45 -12.54
CA ASP A 59 11.53 0.74 -11.89
C ASP A 59 10.82 0.96 -10.54
N PRO A 60 11.47 0.65 -9.40
CA PRO A 60 10.88 0.81 -8.07
C PRO A 60 10.49 2.26 -7.74
N LYS A 61 10.98 3.26 -8.49
CA LYS A 61 10.57 4.65 -8.31
C LYS A 61 9.08 4.85 -8.58
N ILE A 62 8.47 4.04 -9.43
CA ILE A 62 7.04 4.14 -9.74
C ILE A 62 6.24 3.87 -8.47
N ASP A 63 6.53 2.78 -7.75
CA ASP A 63 5.91 2.47 -6.47
C ASP A 63 6.25 3.49 -5.36
N LEU A 64 7.53 3.87 -5.27
CA LEU A 64 8.04 4.78 -4.24
C LEU A 64 7.59 6.24 -4.42
N SER A 65 7.17 6.62 -5.63
CA SER A 65 6.66 7.96 -5.92
C SER A 65 5.30 8.21 -5.25
N GLY A 66 4.59 7.16 -4.87
CA GLY A 66 3.24 7.26 -4.32
C GLY A 66 2.17 7.67 -5.33
N ILE A 67 2.51 7.81 -6.63
CA ILE A 67 1.55 8.18 -7.69
C ILE A 67 0.45 7.13 -7.81
N ASP A 68 0.76 5.85 -7.62
CA ASP A 68 -0.23 4.76 -7.62
C ASP A 68 -1.21 4.80 -6.42
N VAL A 69 -0.89 5.61 -5.40
CA VAL A 69 -1.67 5.73 -4.15
C VAL A 69 -2.39 7.10 -4.05
N ALA A 70 -2.05 8.05 -4.93
CA ALA A 70 -2.49 9.44 -4.88
C ALA A 70 -3.89 9.69 -5.47
#